data_AF-A0A1G1LDB1-F1
#
_entry.id   AF-A0A1G1LDB1-F1
#
_cell.length_a   1.000
_cell.length_b   1.000
_cell.length_c   1.000
_cell.angle_alpha   90.00
_cell.angle_beta   90.00
_cell.angle_gamma   90.00
#
_symmetry.space_group_name_H-M   'P 1'
#
loop_
_entity.id
_entity.type
_entity.pdbx_description
1 polymer ?
#
loop_
_entity_poly.entity_id
_entity_poly.type
_entity_poly.pdbx_seq_one_letter_code
_entity_poly.pdbx_strand_id
1 'polypeptide(L)'
;MHVLDFMHGMTHLCGAASAAYGKDTKEAWEFYKRLVTKAWQGETGSVIRMLENQVKQVGKPPEGTAPSDSRKIVSLTLDYVRRNAHRMDDPACRKLGLPISSAPVESLIKQFNQRVKGTEKFWHRDRVEAVLQSRAAHLSQDGRA
;
A
#
# COMPACT_ATOMS: atom_id res chain seq x y z
N MET A 1 -7.47 -15.62 5.33
CA MET A 1 -7.01 -14.88 4.14
C MET A 1 -6.73 -13.44 4.56
N HIS A 2 -5.52 -12.92 4.35
CA HIS A 2 -5.14 -11.55 4.73
C HIS A 2 -5.00 -10.68 3.47
N VAL A 3 -5.87 -9.69 3.31
CA VAL A 3 -5.84 -8.80 2.14
C VAL A 3 -4.67 -7.81 2.26
N LEU A 4 -3.94 -7.58 1.16
CA LEU A 4 -2.91 -6.56 1.07
C LEU A 4 -3.54 -5.24 0.61
N ASP A 5 -3.01 -4.10 1.07
CA ASP A 5 -3.39 -2.82 0.48
C ASP A 5 -2.76 -2.68 -0.91
N PHE A 6 -3.59 -2.84 -1.95
CA PHE A 6 -3.16 -2.75 -3.33
C PHE A 6 -2.57 -1.38 -3.68
N MET A 7 -3.15 -0.30 -3.13
CA MET A 7 -2.68 1.07 -3.38
C MET A 7 -1.27 1.27 -2.84
N HIS A 8 -0.98 0.72 -1.66
CA HIS A 8 0.36 0.75 -1.10
C HIS A 8 1.36 -0.04 -1.97
N GLY A 9 0.94 -1.21 -2.46
CA GLY A 9 1.73 -1.99 -3.42
C GLY A 9 2.05 -1.20 -4.70
N MET A 10 1.07 -0.50 -5.27
CA MET A 10 1.25 0.34 -6.46
C MET A 10 2.28 1.45 -6.24
N THR A 11 2.33 2.08 -5.06
CA THR A 11 3.35 3.09 -4.75
C THR A 11 4.77 2.53 -4.82
N HIS A 12 5.00 1.32 -4.29
CA HIS A 12 6.30 0.65 -4.42
C HIS A 12 6.66 0.32 -5.86
N LEU A 13 5.68 -0.13 -6.66
CA LEU A 13 5.88 -0.42 -8.09
C LEU A 13 6.19 0.85 -8.89
N CYS A 14 5.53 1.96 -8.58
CA CYS A 14 5.81 3.27 -9.18
C CYS A 14 7.22 3.73 -8.84
N GLY A 15 7.60 3.66 -7.56
CA GLY A 15 8.95 3.99 -7.10
C GLY A 15 10.03 3.16 -7.79
N ALA A 16 9.83 1.85 -7.94
CA ALA A 16 10.76 0.98 -8.67
C ALA A 16 10.86 1.35 -10.15
N ALA A 17 9.75 1.71 -10.79
CA ALA A 17 9.76 2.10 -12.19
C ALA A 17 10.49 3.44 -12.42
N SER A 18 10.22 4.45 -11.59
CA SER A 18 10.95 5.71 -11.62
C SER A 18 12.43 5.54 -11.29
N ALA A 19 12.78 4.64 -10.37
CA ALA A 19 14.17 4.33 -10.05
C ALA A 19 14.90 3.65 -11.21
N ALA A 20 14.23 2.74 -11.92
CA ALA A 20 14.82 1.97 -13.03
C ALA A 20 15.01 2.79 -14.32
N TYR A 21 14.07 3.69 -14.63
CA TYR A 21 14.01 4.38 -15.93
C TYR A 21 14.08 5.91 -15.84
N GLY A 22 14.28 6.46 -14.64
CA GLY A 22 14.22 7.90 -14.39
C GLY A 22 12.81 8.37 -14.03
N LYS A 23 12.74 9.41 -13.20
CA LYS A 23 11.46 9.99 -12.79
C LYS A 23 10.81 10.72 -13.96
N ASP A 24 9.48 10.61 -14.07
CA ASP A 24 8.65 11.30 -15.07
C ASP A 24 8.98 10.97 -16.54
N THR A 25 9.68 9.86 -16.80
CA THR A 25 9.96 9.37 -18.16
C THR A 25 8.83 8.50 -18.70
N LYS A 26 8.70 8.43 -20.03
CA LYS A 26 7.71 7.57 -20.70
C LYS A 26 7.99 6.09 -20.42
N GLU A 27 9.25 5.71 -20.37
CA GLU A 27 9.74 4.36 -20.11
C GLU A 27 9.35 3.92 -18.69
N ALA A 28 9.52 4.79 -17.69
CA ALA A 28 9.07 4.53 -16.33
C ALA A 28 7.56 4.30 -16.27
N TRP A 29 6.78 5.15 -16.95
CA TRP A 29 5.32 4.99 -16.98
C TRP A 29 4.88 3.68 -17.65
N GLU A 30 5.46 3.32 -18.80
CA GLU A 30 5.14 2.07 -19.49
C GLU A 30 5.56 0.84 -18.67
N PHE A 31 6.69 0.90 -17.96
CA PHE A 31 7.09 -0.18 -17.07
C PHE A 31 6.16 -0.30 -15.86
N TYR A 32 5.81 0.82 -15.22
CA TYR A 32 4.84 0.87 -14.13
C TYR A 32 3.48 0.29 -14.53
N LYS A 33 2.92 0.71 -15.67
CA LYS A 33 1.64 0.19 -16.19
C LYS A 33 1.66 -1.32 -16.37
N ARG A 34 2.77 -1.88 -16.89
CA ARG A 34 2.92 -3.34 -17.03
C ARG A 34 2.97 -4.03 -15.67
N LEU A 35 3.73 -3.49 -14.71
CA LEU A 35 3.81 -4.04 -13.35
C LEU A 35 2.43 -4.04 -12.67
N VAL A 36 1.73 -2.92 -12.67
CA VAL A 36 0.42 -2.79 -12.01
C VAL A 36 -0.65 -3.64 -12.70
N THR A 37 -0.66 -3.69 -14.04
CA THR A 37 -1.58 -4.57 -14.77
C THR A 37 -1.40 -6.03 -14.36
N LYS A 38 -0.14 -6.49 -14.26
CA LYS A 38 0.16 -7.87 -13.85
C LYS A 38 -0.19 -8.13 -12.38
N ALA A 39 0.12 -7.18 -11.49
CA ALA A 39 -0.28 -7.26 -10.09
C ALA A 39 -1.82 -7.36 -9.94
N TRP A 40 -2.55 -6.49 -10.65
CA TRP A 40 -4.01 -6.46 -10.66
C TRP A 40 -4.64 -7.77 -11.16
N GLN A 41 -3.98 -8.43 -12.11
CA GLN A 41 -4.40 -9.72 -12.66
C GLN A 41 -4.03 -10.90 -11.74
N GLY A 42 -3.38 -10.66 -10.58
CA GLY A 42 -2.88 -11.71 -9.71
C GLY A 42 -1.65 -12.44 -10.27
N GLU A 43 -1.05 -11.93 -11.35
CA GLU A 43 0.14 -12.50 -11.99
C GLU A 43 1.42 -12.10 -11.24
N THR A 44 1.45 -12.33 -9.93
CA THR A 44 2.54 -11.91 -9.04
C THR A 44 3.89 -12.49 -9.45
N GLY A 45 3.92 -13.72 -9.99
CA GLY A 45 5.13 -14.30 -10.57
C GLY A 45 5.70 -13.49 -11.75
N SER A 46 4.83 -12.89 -12.58
CA SER A 46 5.26 -12.01 -13.67
C SER A 46 5.84 -10.70 -13.15
N VAL A 47 5.24 -10.12 -12.10
CA VAL A 47 5.75 -8.93 -11.42
C VAL A 47 7.14 -9.19 -10.85
N ILE A 48 7.33 -10.31 -10.15
CA ILE A 48 8.63 -10.73 -9.59
C ILE A 48 9.68 -10.84 -10.69
N ARG A 49 9.40 -11.56 -11.78
CA ARG A 49 10.36 -11.70 -12.91
C ARG A 49 10.73 -10.37 -13.53
N MET A 50 9.77 -9.46 -13.70
CA MET A 50 10.03 -8.13 -14.24
C MET A 50 10.96 -7.32 -13.34
N LEU A 51 10.74 -7.36 -12.02
CA LEU A 51 11.58 -6.67 -11.04
C LEU A 51 12.97 -7.32 -10.92
N GLU A 52 13.07 -8.65 -10.96
CA GLU A 52 14.35 -9.37 -10.99
C GLU A 52 15.20 -8.96 -12.18
N ASN A 53 14.59 -8.83 -13.36
CA ASN A 53 15.28 -8.34 -14.54
C ASN A 53 15.78 -6.91 -14.34
N GLN A 54 15.00 -6.03 -13.70
CA GLN A 54 15.47 -4.69 -13.39
C GLN A 54 16.63 -4.69 -12.39
N VAL A 55 16.57 -5.49 -11.32
CA VAL A 55 17.69 -5.64 -10.37
C VAL A 55 18.98 -6.07 -11.09
N LYS A 56 18.89 -6.98 -12.07
CA LYS A 56 20.04 -7.39 -12.88
C LYS A 56 20.60 -6.24 -13.74
N GLN A 57 19.73 -5.38 -14.28
CA GLN A 57 20.14 -4.25 -15.13
C GLN A 57 20.75 -3.10 -14.32
N VAL A 58 20.14 -2.71 -13.20
CA VAL A 58 20.64 -1.60 -12.36
C VAL A 58 21.83 -2.01 -11.48
N GLY A 59 21.99 -3.31 -11.23
CA GLY A 59 23.05 -3.87 -10.40
C GLY A 59 22.71 -3.92 -8.91
N LYS A 60 23.56 -4.59 -8.13
CA LYS A 60 23.39 -4.70 -6.67
C LYS A 60 23.72 -3.36 -5.99
N PRO A 61 22.94 -2.93 -4.98
CA PRO A 61 23.30 -1.76 -4.18
C PRO A 61 24.56 -2.07 -3.34
N PRO A 62 25.61 -1.24 -3.41
CA PRO A 62 26.78 -1.35 -2.52
C PRO A 62 26.42 -1.21 -1.04
N GLU A 63 27.31 -1.63 -0.15
CA GLU A 63 27.17 -1.32 1.28
C GLU A 63 27.19 0.20 1.52
N GLY A 64 26.41 0.67 2.50
CA GLY A 64 26.31 2.10 2.82
C GLY A 64 25.49 2.94 1.83
N THR A 65 24.87 2.32 0.82
CA THR A 65 24.06 3.03 -0.18
C THR A 65 22.89 3.80 0.44
N ALA A 66 22.73 5.06 0.02
CA ALA A 66 21.66 5.94 0.45
C ALA A 66 20.26 5.34 0.18
N PRO A 67 19.26 5.60 1.03
CA PRO A 67 17.89 5.09 0.83
C PRO A 67 17.27 5.46 -0.52
N SER A 68 17.69 6.58 -1.12
CA SER A 68 17.19 7.10 -2.39
C SER A 68 17.88 6.53 -3.64
N ASP A 69 18.90 5.67 -3.49
CA ASP A 69 19.60 5.07 -4.63
C ASP A 69 18.67 4.11 -5.39
N SER A 70 18.68 4.22 -6.72
CA SER A 70 17.82 3.41 -7.59
C SER A 70 17.96 1.91 -7.37
N ARG A 71 19.18 1.40 -7.15
CA ARG A 71 19.46 -0.02 -6.92
C ARG A 71 18.80 -0.51 -5.64
N LYS A 72 18.82 0.34 -4.61
CA LYS A 72 18.21 0.05 -3.31
C LYS A 72 16.68 0.06 -3.40
N ILE A 73 16.11 1.07 -4.08
CA ILE A 73 14.65 1.16 -4.28
C ILE A 73 14.14 -0.07 -5.03
N VAL A 74 14.74 -0.41 -6.18
CA VAL A 74 14.29 -1.56 -7.00
C VAL A 74 14.45 -2.88 -6.21
N SER A 75 15.55 -3.07 -5.49
CA SER A 75 15.77 -4.27 -4.66
C SER A 75 14.75 -4.38 -3.53
N LEU A 76 14.48 -3.29 -2.80
CA LEU A 76 13.51 -3.28 -1.70
C LEU A 76 12.09 -3.52 -2.20
N THR A 77 11.72 -2.99 -3.37
CA THR A 77 10.43 -3.29 -3.99
C THR A 77 10.32 -4.76 -4.37
N LEU A 78 11.37 -5.38 -4.92
CA LEU A 78 11.38 -6.83 -5.19
C LEU A 78 11.18 -7.64 -3.91
N ASP A 79 11.88 -7.29 -2.83
CA ASP A 79 11.74 -7.97 -1.54
C ASP A 79 10.34 -7.80 -0.94
N TYR A 80 9.76 -6.60 -1.07
CA TYR A 80 8.38 -6.33 -0.68
C TYR A 80 7.39 -7.23 -1.44
N VAL A 81 7.51 -7.31 -2.77
CA VAL A 81 6.63 -8.13 -3.60
C VAL A 81 6.78 -9.61 -3.26
N ARG A 82 8.03 -10.11 -3.10
CA ARG A 82 8.27 -11.50 -2.71
C ARG A 82 7.66 -11.84 -1.35
N ARG A 83 7.87 -10.99 -0.35
CA ARG A 83 7.33 -11.18 1.01
C ARG A 83 5.81 -11.21 1.01
N ASN A 84 5.17 -10.39 0.18
CA ASN A 84 3.73 -10.26 0.12
C ASN A 84 3.09 -11.09 -1.01
N ALA A 85 3.84 -11.93 -1.72
CA ALA A 85 3.35 -12.60 -2.92
C ALA A 85 2.09 -13.45 -2.67
N HIS A 86 2.04 -14.13 -1.52
CA HIS A 86 0.91 -14.93 -1.06
C HIS A 86 -0.35 -14.11 -0.73
N ARG A 87 -0.24 -12.77 -0.63
CA ARG A 87 -1.33 -11.82 -0.36
C ARG A 87 -1.72 -11.00 -1.59
N MET A 88 -0.92 -11.05 -2.66
CA MET A 88 -1.17 -10.34 -3.92
C MET A 88 -2.07 -11.18 -4.84
N ASP A 89 -3.21 -11.63 -4.31
CA ASP A 89 -4.30 -12.27 -5.07
C ASP A 89 -5.53 -11.37 -5.05
N ASP A 90 -5.38 -10.21 -5.70
CA ASP A 90 -6.46 -9.24 -5.87
C ASP A 90 -7.66 -9.79 -6.66
N PRO A 91 -7.51 -10.68 -7.66
CA PRO A 91 -8.65 -11.35 -8.28
C PRO A 91 -9.50 -12.15 -7.29
N ALA A 92 -8.90 -12.95 -6.41
CA ALA A 92 -9.67 -13.69 -5.39
C ALA A 92 -10.33 -12.74 -4.39
N CYS A 93 -9.62 -11.71 -3.93
CA CYS A 93 -10.18 -10.71 -3.03
C CYS A 93 -11.41 -10.02 -3.64
N ARG A 94 -11.34 -9.64 -4.93
CA ARG A 94 -12.47 -9.02 -5.65
C ARG A 94 -13.64 -9.97 -5.85
N LYS A 95 -13.39 -11.24 -6.17
CA LYS A 95 -14.46 -12.25 -6.27
C LYS A 95 -15.20 -12.46 -4.96
N LEU A 96 -14.50 -12.33 -3.83
CA LEU A 96 -15.06 -12.45 -2.48
C LEU A 96 -15.65 -11.13 -1.95
N GLY A 97 -15.63 -10.04 -2.73
CA GLY A 97 -16.15 -8.73 -2.31
C GLY A 97 -15.34 -8.08 -1.18
N LEU A 98 -14.09 -8.46 -1.00
CA LEU A 98 -13.24 -7.93 0.08
C LEU A 98 -12.61 -6.59 -0.30
N PRO A 99 -12.32 -5.73 0.68
CA PRO A 99 -11.67 -4.45 0.43
C PRO A 99 -10.24 -4.66 -0.07
N ILE A 100 -9.92 -4.11 -1.24
CA ILE A 100 -8.59 -4.18 -1.88
C ILE A 100 -7.65 -3.04 -1.46
N SER A 101 -8.12 -2.11 -0.64
CA SER A 101 -7.33 -0.97 -0.17
C SER A 101 -7.67 -0.61 1.26
N SER A 102 -6.75 0.10 1.92
CA SER A 102 -6.98 0.68 3.25
C SER A 102 -7.88 1.93 3.23
N ALA A 103 -8.31 2.42 2.06
CA ALA A 103 -9.03 3.68 1.94
C ALA A 103 -10.30 3.76 2.83
N PRO A 104 -11.14 2.72 2.97
CA PRO A 104 -12.26 2.75 3.91
C PRO A 104 -11.81 2.88 5.37
N VAL A 105 -10.73 2.19 5.75
CA VAL A 105 -10.15 2.25 7.10
C VAL A 105 -9.57 3.64 7.38
N GLU A 106 -8.79 4.19 6.45
CA GLU A 106 -8.22 5.54 6.54
C GLU A 106 -9.31 6.62 6.61
N SER A 107 -10.39 6.45 5.85
CA SER A 107 -11.57 7.32 5.92
C SER A 107 -12.20 7.28 7.30
N LEU A 108 -12.41 6.08 7.85
CA LEU A 108 -12.96 5.91 9.19
C LEU A 108 -12.07 6.55 10.26
N ILE A 109 -10.75 6.32 10.21
CA ILE A 109 -9.78 6.93 11.11
C ILE A 109 -9.89 8.46 11.07
N LYS A 110 -10.03 9.06 9.88
CA LYS A 110 -10.21 10.51 9.73
C LYS A 110 -11.52 11.00 10.36
N GLN A 111 -12.63 10.28 10.18
CA GLN A 111 -13.92 10.64 10.78
C GLN A 111 -13.92 10.50 12.31
N PHE A 112 -13.15 9.55 12.86
CA PHE A 112 -12.87 9.48 14.29
C PHE A 112 -12.03 10.68 14.75
N ASN A 113 -10.90 10.92 14.07
CA ASN A 113 -9.99 12.02 14.41
C ASN A 113 -10.69 13.38 14.41
N GLN A 114 -11.65 13.62 13.50
CA GLN A 114 -12.48 14.83 13.53
C GLN A 114 -13.21 15.03 14.86
N ARG A 115 -13.63 13.96 15.54
CA ARG A 115 -14.29 14.06 16.84
C ARG A 115 -13.31 14.12 18.01
N VAL A 116 -12.22 13.34 17.97
CA VAL A 116 -11.33 13.11 19.12
C VAL A 116 -10.02 13.88 19.11
N LYS A 117 -9.54 14.36 17.96
CA LYS A 117 -8.30 15.15 17.82
C LYS A 117 -8.61 16.59 17.42
N GLY A 118 -7.79 17.53 17.85
CA GLY A 118 -7.92 18.96 17.53
C GLY A 118 -7.69 19.84 18.77
N THR A 119 -7.71 21.16 18.55
CA THR A 119 -7.67 22.14 19.64
C THR A 119 -8.86 21.94 20.57
N GLU A 120 -8.64 22.21 21.86
CA GLU A 120 -9.68 22.20 22.90
C GLU A 120 -10.36 20.84 23.17
N LYS A 121 -9.79 19.75 22.65
CA LYS A 121 -10.26 18.38 22.92
C LYS A 121 -9.36 17.71 23.96
N PHE A 122 -9.78 17.82 25.21
CA PHE A 122 -9.12 17.20 26.35
C PHE A 122 -9.94 16.02 26.84
N TRP A 123 -9.28 14.90 27.10
CA TRP A 123 -9.95 13.66 27.48
C TRP A 123 -9.32 13.08 28.74
N HIS A 124 -10.16 12.62 29.67
CA HIS A 124 -9.72 11.67 30.68
C HIS A 124 -9.60 10.29 30.06
N ARG A 125 -8.49 9.59 30.33
CA ARG A 125 -8.22 8.24 29.80
C ARG A 125 -9.38 7.29 30.03
N ASP A 126 -9.99 7.34 31.22
CA ASP A 126 -11.08 6.42 31.61
C ASP A 126 -12.43 6.78 30.96
N ARG A 127 -12.54 7.96 30.31
CA ARG A 127 -13.79 8.45 29.70
C ARG A 127 -13.73 8.57 28.18
N VAL A 128 -12.54 8.61 27.58
CA VAL A 128 -12.40 8.74 26.12
C VAL A 128 -12.98 7.55 25.37
N GLU A 129 -12.95 6.37 25.97
CA GLU A 129 -13.51 5.15 25.39
C GLU A 129 -15.01 5.29 25.11
N ALA A 130 -15.78 5.85 26.04
CA ALA A 130 -17.20 6.10 25.83
C ALA A 130 -17.46 7.03 24.64
N VAL A 131 -16.61 8.05 24.45
CA VAL A 131 -16.70 8.97 23.30
C VAL A 131 -16.39 8.25 21.99
N LEU A 132 -15.39 7.36 21.98
CA LEU A 132 -15.07 6.53 20.83
C LEU A 132 -16.22 5.59 20.48
N GLN A 133 -16.83 4.95 21.48
CA GLN A 133 -17.98 4.05 21.28
C GLN A 133 -19.21 4.78 20.75
N SER A 134 -19.55 5.95 21.31
CA SER A 134 -20.64 6.78 20.77
C SER A 134 -20.36 7.23 19.33
N ARG A 135 -19.11 7.61 19.01
CA ARG A 135 -18.74 7.96 17.63
C ARG A 135 -18.84 6.75 16.70
N ALA A 136 -18.42 5.58 17.15
CA ALA A 136 -18.53 4.33 16.39
C ALA A 136 -20.00 4.02 16.06
N ALA A 137 -20.88 4.05 17.07
CA ALA A 137 -22.30 3.79 16.93
C ALA A 137 -22.98 4.76 15.94
N HIS A 138 -22.62 6.04 16.00
CA HIS A 138 -23.13 7.04 15.06
C HIS A 138 -22.66 6.80 13.62
N LEU A 139 -21.41 6.38 13.42
CA LEU A 139 -20.84 6.15 12.09
C LEU A 139 -21.26 4.81 11.46
N SER A 140 -21.57 3.79 12.28
CA SER A 140 -21.91 2.45 11.78
C SER A 140 -23.29 2.37 11.13
N GLN A 141 -24.21 3.30 11.43
CA GLN A 141 -25.59 3.32 10.92
C GLN A 141 -26.36 2.00 11.14
N ASP A 142 -25.98 1.23 12.15
CA ASP A 142 -26.51 -0.10 12.47
C ASP A 142 -27.55 -0.07 13.60
N GLY A 143 -28.11 1.11 13.89
CA GLY A 143 -29.17 1.30 14.88
C GLY A 143 -28.72 1.34 16.34
N ARG A 144 -27.40 1.41 16.61
CA ARG A 144 -26.85 1.52 17.98
C ARG A 144 -26.64 2.95 18.47
N ALA A 145 -26.92 3.95 17.63
CA ALA A 145 -26.69 5.37 17.89
C ALA A 145 -27.79 6.01 18.74
#